data_AF-A0AAV4PFV5-F1
#
_entry.id   AF-A0AAV4PFV5-F1
#
_cell.length_a   1.000
_cell.length_b   1.000
_cell.length_c   1.000
_cell.angle_alpha   90.00
_cell.angle_beta   90.00
_cell.angle_gamma   90.00
#
_symmetry.space_group_name_H-M   'P 1'
#
loop_
_entity.id
_entity.type
_entity.pdbx_description
1 polymer ?
#
loop_
_entity_poly.entity_id
_entity_poly.type
_entity_poly.pdbx_seq_one_letter_code
_entity_poly.pdbx_strand_id
1 'polypeptide(L)'
;MALNDYVWAKMKYFPPWPGKVTKHPEGIEKKGRAYVFFYGTHDFAFIEMANIMPYNSALPKHHRRKMYQMAVEEIQQIINDPTKEVCKSIRVCKNKTLGLRLQSRKC
;
A
#
# COMPACT_ATOMS: atom_id res chain seq x y z
N MET A 1 2.72 13.68 -11.94
CA MET A 1 2.31 12.91 -10.75
C MET A 1 3.42 13.01 -9.74
N ALA A 2 3.09 13.38 -8.51
CA ALA A 2 4.02 13.50 -7.40
C ALA A 2 4.04 12.21 -6.56
N LEU A 3 5.04 12.12 -5.68
CA LEU A 3 5.11 11.05 -4.69
C LEU A 3 4.03 11.26 -3.63
N ASN A 4 3.47 10.15 -3.15
CA ASN A 4 2.35 10.11 -2.20
C ASN A 4 1.00 10.60 -2.78
N ASP A 5 0.90 10.80 -4.09
CA ASP A 5 -0.39 11.05 -4.74
C ASP A 5 -1.26 9.78 -4.75
N TYR A 6 -2.55 9.94 -4.43
CA TYR A 6 -3.55 8.90 -4.59
C TYR A 6 -3.98 8.79 -6.06
N VAL A 7 -4.04 7.56 -6.56
CA VAL A 7 -4.30 7.26 -7.96
C VAL A 7 -5.15 6.01 -8.13
N TRP A 8 -5.86 5.92 -9.26
CA TRP A 8 -6.42 4.69 -9.77
C TRP A 8 -5.43 4.05 -10.73
N ALA A 9 -4.85 2.91 -10.36
CA ALA A 9 -3.91 2.18 -11.19
C ALA A 9 -4.60 0.99 -11.87
N LYS A 10 -4.51 0.92 -13.19
CA LYS A 10 -5.09 -0.18 -13.98
C LYS A 10 -4.00 -1.20 -14.35
N MET A 11 -4.15 -2.43 -13.87
CA MET A 11 -3.31 -3.55 -14.29
C MET A 11 -3.91 -4.28 -15.49
N LYS A 12 -3.08 -5.00 -16.25
CA LYS A 12 -3.54 -5.89 -17.31
C LYS A 12 -4.46 -6.96 -16.70
N TYR A 13 -5.67 -7.12 -17.25
CA TYR A 13 -6.71 -8.06 -16.80
C TYR A 13 -7.41 -7.75 -15.46
N PHE A 14 -7.09 -6.63 -14.81
CA PHE A 14 -7.77 -6.20 -13.58
C PHE A 14 -8.52 -4.88 -13.80
N PRO A 15 -9.60 -4.63 -13.04
CA PRO A 15 -10.22 -3.31 -13.00
C PRO A 15 -9.24 -2.27 -12.42
N PRO A 16 -9.47 -0.96 -12.66
CA PRO A 16 -8.70 0.09 -12.00
C PRO A 16 -8.79 -0.05 -10.48
N TRP A 17 -7.65 -0.17 -9.82
CA TRP A 17 -7.56 -0.41 -8.38
C TRP A 17 -7.06 0.84 -7.65
N PRO A 18 -7.60 1.16 -6.46
CA PRO A 18 -7.16 2.30 -5.67
C PRO A 18 -5.75 2.09 -5.12
N GLY A 19 -4.87 3.08 -5.31
CA GLY A 19 -3.47 3.00 -4.91
C GLY A 19 -2.84 4.36 -4.61
N LYS A 20 -1.57 4.32 -4.17
CA LYS A 20 -0.74 5.51 -3.92
C LYS A 20 0.60 5.36 -4.63
N VAL A 21 1.07 6.43 -5.26
CA VAL A 21 2.41 6.46 -5.87
C VAL A 21 3.46 6.54 -4.76
N THR A 22 4.39 5.60 -4.72
CA THR A 22 5.46 5.57 -3.72
C THR A 22 6.81 5.39 -4.40
N LYS A 23 7.90 5.59 -3.64
CA LYS A 23 9.24 5.22 -4.09
C LYS A 23 9.49 3.74 -3.80
N HIS A 24 10.23 3.11 -4.69
CA HIS A 24 10.76 1.77 -4.44
C HIS A 24 11.71 1.81 -3.23
N PRO A 25 11.67 0.85 -2.29
CA PRO A 25 12.53 0.86 -1.10
C PRO A 25 14.02 0.86 -1.45
N GLU A 26 14.40 0.16 -2.52
CA GLU A 26 15.78 0.11 -3.04
C GLU A 26 16.12 1.25 -4.02
N GLY A 27 15.25 2.26 -4.15
CA GLY A 27 15.47 3.38 -5.08
C GLY A 27 15.42 3.01 -6.57
N ILE A 28 14.86 1.84 -6.91
CA ILE A 28 14.70 1.39 -8.29
C ILE A 28 13.59 2.19 -8.97
N GLU A 29 13.97 3.01 -9.95
CA GLU A 29 13.05 3.75 -10.81
C GLU A 29 13.04 3.16 -12.21
N LYS A 30 11.86 2.99 -12.80
CA LYS A 30 11.70 2.52 -14.18
C LYS A 30 11.13 3.64 -15.03
N LYS A 31 11.87 4.05 -16.08
CA LYS A 31 11.39 5.06 -17.03
C LYS A 31 10.03 4.64 -17.60
N GLY A 32 9.06 5.55 -17.61
CA GLY A 32 7.71 5.28 -18.12
C GLY A 32 6.79 4.55 -17.14
N ARG A 33 7.26 4.15 -15.95
CA ARG A 33 6.47 3.42 -14.96
C ARG A 33 6.57 4.08 -13.58
N ALA A 34 5.45 4.16 -12.88
CA ALA A 34 5.43 4.54 -11.47
C ALA A 34 5.39 3.29 -10.60
N TYR A 35 6.01 3.37 -9.43
CA TYR A 35 5.86 2.36 -8.40
C TYR A 35 4.63 2.72 -7.55
N VAL A 36 3.66 1.81 -7.50
CA VAL A 36 2.35 2.05 -6.90
C VAL A 36 2.10 1.01 -5.81
N PHE A 37 1.67 1.49 -4.65
CA PHE A 37 1.13 0.69 -3.56
C PHE A 37 -0.39 0.55 -3.71
N PHE A 38 -0.91 -0.67 -3.66
CA PHE A 38 -2.33 -0.96 -3.75
C PHE A 38 -2.96 -1.13 -2.37
N TYR A 39 -4.07 -0.45 -2.12
CA TYR A 39 -4.81 -0.62 -0.88
C TYR A 39 -5.66 -1.89 -0.91
N GLY A 40 -6.09 -2.38 0.25
CA GLY A 40 -6.79 -3.65 0.43
C GLY A 40 -5.92 -4.90 0.32
N THR A 41 -5.04 -4.99 -0.68
CA THR A 41 -4.06 -6.10 -0.78
C THR A 41 -2.68 -5.76 -0.22
N HIS A 42 -2.38 -4.46 -0.08
CA HIS A 42 -1.09 -3.94 0.39
C HIS A 42 0.11 -4.44 -0.44
N ASP A 43 -0.13 -4.69 -1.73
CA ASP A 43 0.88 -5.09 -2.70
C ASP A 43 1.53 -3.88 -3.38
N PHE A 44 2.67 -4.12 -4.02
CA PHE A 44 3.40 -3.12 -4.79
C PHE A 44 3.64 -3.59 -6.22
N ALA A 45 3.46 -2.72 -7.20
CA ALA A 45 3.83 -3.01 -8.58
C ALA A 45 4.30 -1.78 -9.35
N PHE A 46 5.03 -2.04 -10.44
CA PHE A 46 5.36 -1.04 -11.44
C PHE A 46 4.23 -0.94 -12.47
N ILE A 47 3.58 0.21 -12.52
CA ILE A 47 2.47 0.48 -13.45
C ILE A 47 2.90 1.54 -14.44
N GLU A 48 2.57 1.33 -15.72
CA GLU A 48 2.84 2.32 -16.77
C GLU A 48 2.06 3.60 -16.52
N MET A 49 2.71 4.75 -16.69
CA MET A 49 2.07 6.05 -16.43
C MET A 49 0.80 6.27 -17.25
N ALA A 50 0.71 5.67 -18.44
CA ALA A 50 -0.49 5.71 -19.28
C ALA A 50 -1.71 4.99 -18.68
N ASN A 51 -1.49 4.04 -17.76
CA ASN A 51 -2.53 3.26 -17.08
C ASN A 51 -2.82 3.77 -15.65
N ILE A 52 -2.30 4.95 -15.30
CA ILE A 52 -2.54 5.59 -14.02
C ILE A 52 -3.47 6.77 -14.26
N MET A 53 -4.55 6.81 -13.49
CA MET A 53 -5.52 7.90 -13.50
C MET A 53 -5.50 8.59 -12.14
N PRO A 54 -5.67 9.93 -12.07
CA PRO A 54 -5.75 10.64 -10.80
C PRO A 54 -6.96 10.18 -10.00
N TYR A 55 -6.83 10.08 -8.66
CA TYR A 55 -7.92 9.61 -7.81
C TYR A 55 -9.18 10.49 -7.88
N ASN A 56 -8.99 11.80 -8.10
CA ASN A 56 -10.07 12.79 -8.24
C ASN A 56 -10.89 12.65 -9.55
N SER A 57 -10.47 11.77 -10.46
CA SER A 57 -11.28 11.41 -11.63
C SER A 57 -12.47 10.55 -11.22
N ALA A 58 -13.54 10.54 -12.04
CA ALA A 58 -14.75 9.76 -11.81
C ALA A 58 -14.43 8.33 -11.33
N LEU A 59 -15.05 7.94 -10.21
CA LEU A 59 -14.92 6.62 -9.59
C LEU A 59 -15.14 5.53 -10.64
N PRO A 60 -14.17 4.62 -10.85
CA PRO A 60 -14.34 3.51 -11.77
C PRO A 60 -15.52 2.64 -11.31
N LYS A 61 -16.27 2.09 -12.27
CA LYS A 61 -17.50 1.30 -12.03
C LYS A 61 -17.28 0.28 -10.90
N HIS A 62 -18.18 0.31 -9.91
CA HIS A 62 -18.15 -0.52 -8.71
C HIS A 62 -17.84 -1.99 -9.04
N HIS A 63 -16.79 -2.54 -8.43
CA HIS A 63 -16.44 -3.95 -8.57
C HIS A 63 -16.97 -4.76 -7.37
N ARG A 64 -17.59 -5.92 -7.63
CA ARG A 64 -18.24 -6.76 -6.59
C ARG A 64 -17.27 -7.50 -5.66
N ARG A 65 -15.95 -7.38 -5.85
CA ARG A 65 -14.96 -8.07 -5.00
C ARG A 65 -14.91 -7.38 -3.63
N LYS A 66 -14.99 -8.15 -2.55
CA LYS A 66 -14.82 -7.66 -1.18
C LYS A 66 -13.50 -6.88 -1.00
N MET A 67 -12.40 -7.40 -1.57
CA MET A 67 -11.09 -6.73 -1.50
C MET A 67 -11.10 -5.34 -2.16
N TYR A 68 -11.89 -5.17 -3.23
CA TYR A 68 -12.00 -3.86 -3.89
C TYR A 68 -12.72 -2.86 -2.99
N GLN A 69 -13.83 -3.27 -2.36
CA GLN A 69 -14.57 -2.44 -1.42
C GLN A 69 -13.69 -2.04 -0.22
N MET A 70 -12.98 -2.99 0.39
CA MET A 70 -12.03 -2.71 1.47
C MET A 70 -10.96 -1.70 1.06
N ALA A 71 -10.43 -1.83 -0.16
CA ALA A 71 -9.40 -0.91 -0.67
C ALA A 71 -9.94 0.52 -0.87
N VAL A 72 -11.18 0.66 -1.36
CA VAL A 72 -11.84 1.96 -1.53
C VAL A 72 -12.13 2.60 -0.18
N GLU A 73 -12.70 1.84 0.76
CA GLU A 73 -12.96 2.29 2.13
C GLU A 73 -11.68 2.72 2.83
N GLU A 74 -10.58 1.98 2.65
CA GLU A 74 -9.28 2.30 3.24
C GLU A 74 -8.74 3.65 2.76
N ILE A 75 -8.78 3.94 1.46
CA ILE A 75 -8.40 5.26 0.95
C ILE A 75 -9.34 6.34 1.49
N GLN A 76 -10.65 6.10 1.51
CA GLN A 76 -11.61 7.08 2.02
C GLN A 76 -11.33 7.45 3.49
N GLN A 77 -11.02 6.46 4.32
CA GLN A 77 -10.61 6.68 5.71
C GLN A 77 -9.33 7.50 5.81
N ILE A 78 -8.35 7.26 4.94
CA ILE A 78 -7.09 7.99 4.91
C ILE A 78 -7.29 9.45 4.46
N ILE A 79 -8.16 9.68 3.47
CA ILE A 79 -8.51 11.03 3.01
C ILE A 79 -9.19 11.81 4.13
N ASN A 80 -10.07 11.16 4.90
CA ASN A 80 -10.74 11.78 6.05
C ASN A 80 -9.78 12.00 7.23
N ASP A 81 -8.92 11.02 7.52
CA ASP A 81 -7.99 11.00 8.65
C ASP A 81 -6.58 10.55 8.20
N PRO A 82 -5.69 11.48 7.80
CA PRO A 82 -4.36 11.13 7.30
C PRO A 82 -3.45 10.50 8.37
N THR A 83 -3.81 10.61 9.65
CA THR A 83 -3.09 9.97 10.77
C THR A 83 -3.11 8.44 10.70
N LYS A 84 -4.07 7.85 9.97
CA LYS A 84 -4.22 6.39 9.87
C LYS A 84 -3.18 5.72 8.98
N GLU A 85 -2.53 6.45 8.06
CA GLU A 85 -1.45 5.90 7.24
C GLU A 85 -0.22 5.49 8.07
N VAL A 86 0.03 6.19 9.17
CA VAL A 86 1.24 6.03 10.01
C VAL A 86 1.19 4.77 10.87
N CYS A 87 0.01 4.18 11.10
CA CYS A 87 -0.17 3.13 12.10
C CYS A 87 -0.10 1.69 11.55
N LYS A 88 -0.18 1.46 10.23
CA LYS A 88 -0.22 0.09 9.67
C LYS A 88 1.16 -0.53 9.38
N SER A 89 2.22 0.26 9.29
CA SER A 89 3.60 -0.23 9.09
C SER A 89 4.29 -0.67 10.39
N ILE A 90 3.67 -0.47 11.55
CA ILE A 90 4.11 -1.08 12.81
C ILE A 90 3.64 -2.54 12.83
N ARG A 91 4.26 -3.39 12.01
CA ARG A 91 4.69 -4.71 12.52
C ARG A 91 6.05 -4.51 13.20
N VAL A 92 6.09 -3.67 14.24
CA VAL A 92 7.15 -3.82 15.23
C VAL A 92 6.90 -5.15 15.90
N CYS A 93 7.88 -6.05 15.76
CA CYS A 93 7.99 -7.34 16.40
C CYS A 93 7.39 -7.33 17.81
N LYS A 94 6.15 -7.81 17.96
CA LYS A 94 5.63 -8.24 19.27
C LYS A 94 5.75 -9.75 19.36
N ASN A 95 6.98 -10.23 19.54
CA ASN A 95 7.25 -11.51 20.19
C ASN A 95 8.10 -11.21 21.44
N LYS A 96 7.41 -10.93 22.55
CA LYS A 96 7.45 -11.73 23.79
C LYS A 96 8.84 -11.85 24.44
N THR A 97 9.03 -11.05 25.48
CA THR A 97 9.89 -11.37 26.62
C THR A 97 9.52 -12.75 27.19
N LEU A 98 10.39 -13.75 27.01
CA LEU A 98 10.41 -14.96 27.84
C LEU A 98 11.86 -15.41 28.07
N GLY A 99 12.37 -15.07 29.26
CA GLY A 99 13.33 -15.88 30.03
C GLY A 99 14.79 -15.91 29.57
N LEU A 100 15.58 -14.92 30.01
CA LEU A 100 17.01 -15.16 30.24
C LEU A 100 17.13 -16.11 31.45
N ARG A 101 17.17 -17.42 31.21
CA ARG A 101 17.64 -18.37 32.23
C ARG A 101 19.17 -18.40 32.11
N LEU A 102 19.82 -17.56 32.89
CA LEU A 102 21.24 -17.67 33.18
C LEU A 102 21.46 -19.05 33.83
N GLN A 103 21.86 -20.06 33.05
CA GLN A 103 22.48 -21.24 33.63
C GLN A 103 23.95 -20.89 33.82
N SER A 104 24.26 -20.38 35.02
CA SER A 104 25.61 -20.33 35.53
C SER A 104 26.17 -21.75 35.51
N ARG A 105 26.99 -22.06 34.51
CA ARG A 105 27.92 -23.18 34.61
C ARG A 105 28.95 -22.78 35.66
N LYS A 106 28.73 -23.25 36.89
CA LYS A 106 29.79 -23.41 37.88
C LYS A 106 30.80 -24.40 37.32
N CYS A 107 32.07 -24.17 37.69
CA CYS A 107 33.26 -24.95 37.40
C CYS A 107 33.06 -26.46 37.58
#